data_AF-A0A2Z6PGE9-F1
#
_entry.id   AF-A0A2Z6PGE9-F1
#
_cell.length_a   1.000
_cell.length_b   1.000
_cell.length_c   1.000
_cell.angle_alpha   90.00
_cell.angle_beta   90.00
_cell.angle_gamma   90.00
#
_symmetry.space_group_name_H-M   'P 1'
#
loop_
_entity.id
_entity.type
_entity.pdbx_description
1 polymer ?
#
loop_
_entity_poly.entity_id
_entity_poly.type
_entity_poly.pdbx_seq_one_letter_code
_entity_poly.pdbx_strand_id
1 'polypeptide(L)'
;MYGFGGEKWKHNRHMWPVVTSNATTVVTVSSPSQFICKDGRKIRVGDCALFKPPQDSPPFIGIIRKLTFDKEENPSLEVNWFYRPADLKLNKGIVVEAAPNEVFYSFHKDEIHAASLLHPCKVAFLRKSVELPSGISAFVCRRVYDIDNNCLRWLTDKDYINVSLHFVIFSIDSGTAGRSLQAIR
;
A
#
# COMPACT_ATOMS: atom_id res chain seq x y z
N MET A 1 -25.46 35.36 25.84
CA MET A 1 -24.16 35.77 25.28
C MET A 1 -23.11 34.69 25.60
N TYR A 2 -21.86 34.88 25.18
CA TYR A 2 -20.67 34.09 25.51
C TYR A 2 -20.58 33.65 26.99
N GLY A 3 -19.89 32.55 27.33
CA GLY A 3 -19.08 31.70 26.45
C GLY A 3 -18.49 30.45 27.15
N PHE A 4 -17.47 29.86 26.51
CA PHE A 4 -16.85 28.59 26.87
C PHE A 4 -15.53 28.75 27.66
N GLY A 5 -15.24 27.81 28.57
CA GLY A 5 -13.97 27.70 29.31
C GLY A 5 -14.12 27.82 30.84
N GLY A 6 -13.45 27.03 31.67
CA GLY A 6 -12.59 25.88 31.35
C GLY A 6 -11.73 25.40 32.54
N GLU A 7 -10.78 24.51 32.23
CA GLU A 7 -9.59 24.15 33.03
C GLU A 7 -9.72 23.28 34.31
N LYS A 8 -8.53 22.84 34.78
CA LYS A 8 -8.22 21.91 35.88
C LYS A 8 -8.58 20.45 35.57
N TRP A 9 -7.77 19.46 35.98
CA TRP A 9 -6.97 19.42 37.21
C TRP A 9 -5.44 19.35 37.01
N LYS A 10 -4.69 19.82 38.01
CA LYS A 10 -3.21 19.73 38.12
C LYS A 10 -2.83 19.07 39.45
N HIS A 11 -1.88 18.13 39.44
CA HIS A 11 -0.89 17.87 40.51
C HIS A 11 0.19 16.94 39.92
N ASN A 12 1.50 17.21 39.84
CA ASN A 12 2.47 18.00 40.64
C ASN A 12 2.93 17.25 41.91
N ARG A 13 4.22 16.90 42.11
CA ARG A 13 5.48 17.36 41.45
C ARG A 13 5.93 16.45 40.27
N HIS A 14 7.14 15.92 40.04
CA HIS A 14 8.40 15.69 40.79
C HIS A 14 9.67 15.84 39.88
N MET A 15 10.87 15.53 40.39
CA MET A 15 12.24 15.86 39.89
C MET A 15 13.23 14.74 40.34
N TRP A 16 14.49 14.51 39.91
CA TRP A 16 15.50 14.98 38.89
C TRP A 16 16.81 14.14 39.11
N PRO A 17 18.01 14.36 38.47
CA PRO A 17 18.41 14.79 37.11
C PRO A 17 19.57 13.95 36.47
N VAL A 18 20.07 14.34 35.27
CA VAL A 18 21.37 13.99 34.58
C VAL A 18 21.71 12.50 34.26
N VAL A 19 22.60 12.15 33.30
CA VAL A 19 23.66 12.90 32.56
C VAL A 19 23.80 12.51 31.06
N THR A 20 24.39 13.44 30.27
CA THR A 20 25.16 13.29 29.01
C THR A 20 24.59 12.63 27.74
N SER A 21 24.51 13.45 26.68
CA SER A 21 24.95 13.17 25.28
C SER A 21 24.16 12.15 24.43
N ASN A 22 24.01 12.30 23.11
CA ASN A 22 24.67 13.16 22.12
C ASN A 22 23.66 14.05 21.34
N ALA A 23 24.16 15.07 20.65
CA ALA A 23 23.33 15.84 19.71
C ALA A 23 23.09 15.06 18.41
N THR A 24 21.80 14.80 18.09
CA THR A 24 21.39 14.35 16.74
C THR A 24 20.72 15.53 16.04
N THR A 25 21.49 16.26 15.23
CA THR A 25 20.94 17.27 14.32
C THR A 25 19.99 16.58 13.35
N VAL A 26 18.69 16.86 13.44
CA VAL A 26 17.70 16.39 12.45
C VAL A 26 17.91 17.21 11.18
N VAL A 27 18.82 16.74 10.32
CA VAL A 27 19.02 17.32 9.00
C VAL A 27 17.83 16.90 8.13
N THR A 28 16.89 17.83 7.92
CA THR A 28 15.74 17.64 7.02
C THR A 28 16.20 17.65 5.56
N VAL A 29 16.95 16.62 5.15
CA VAL A 29 17.25 16.37 3.74
C VAL A 29 15.98 15.92 3.02
N SER A 30 15.70 16.56 1.88
CA SER A 30 14.71 16.12 0.89
C SER A 30 15.21 14.88 0.14
N SER A 31 15.44 13.78 0.86
CA SER A 31 16.00 12.54 0.30
C SER A 31 14.94 11.71 -0.44
N PRO A 32 15.23 11.24 -1.68
CA PRO A 32 14.30 10.47 -2.51
C PRO A 32 14.19 8.98 -2.09
N SER A 33 14.28 8.70 -0.79
CA SER A 33 14.47 7.36 -0.24
C SER A 33 13.84 7.21 1.15
N GLN A 34 12.71 7.87 1.39
CA GLN A 34 11.87 7.62 2.57
C GLN A 34 11.40 6.14 2.60
N PHE A 35 11.53 5.50 3.77
CA PHE A 35 11.06 4.15 4.04
C PHE A 35 10.64 4.01 5.51
N ILE A 36 9.73 3.09 5.79
CA ILE A 36 9.48 2.58 7.16
C ILE A 36 10.11 1.20 7.31
N CYS A 37 10.40 0.79 8.55
CA CYS A 37 10.84 -0.55 8.89
C CYS A 37 9.72 -1.33 9.57
N LYS A 38 9.36 -2.50 9.02
CA LYS A 38 8.47 -3.49 9.65
C LYS A 38 9.23 -4.81 9.76
N ASP A 39 9.37 -5.32 10.97
CA ASP A 39 9.98 -6.63 11.26
C ASP A 39 11.36 -6.83 10.59
N GLY A 40 12.20 -5.78 10.64
CA GLY A 40 13.52 -5.72 9.99
C GLY A 40 13.53 -5.45 8.49
N ARG A 41 12.36 -5.37 7.84
CA ARG A 41 12.20 -5.15 6.39
C ARG A 41 11.89 -3.68 6.09
N LYS A 42 12.58 -3.11 5.09
CA LYS A 42 12.30 -1.75 4.58
C LYS A 42 11.12 -1.77 3.61
N ILE A 43 10.20 -0.82 3.78
CA ILE A 43 9.00 -0.65 2.96
C ILE A 43 8.92 0.82 2.49
N ARG A 44 8.68 1.03 1.19
CA ARG A 44 8.65 2.32 0.50
C ARG A 44 7.34 2.52 -0.27
N VAL A 45 7.17 3.69 -0.86
CA VAL A 45 6.24 3.91 -1.98
C VAL A 45 6.52 2.88 -3.10
N GLY A 46 5.47 2.31 -3.66
CA GLY A 46 5.50 1.24 -4.67
C GLY A 46 5.54 -0.18 -4.10
N ASP A 47 5.95 -0.37 -2.84
CA ASP A 47 5.87 -1.69 -2.20
C ASP A 47 4.41 -2.04 -1.84
N CYS A 48 4.06 -3.32 -1.95
CA CYS A 48 2.75 -3.86 -1.57
C CYS A 48 2.80 -4.48 -0.16
N ALA A 49 1.69 -4.41 0.58
CA ALA A 49 1.60 -5.01 1.91
C ALA A 49 0.19 -5.54 2.24
N LEU A 50 0.16 -6.40 3.26
CA LEU A 50 -1.03 -6.79 4.00
C LEU A 50 -1.29 -5.80 5.12
N PHE A 51 -2.55 -5.39 5.28
CA PHE A 51 -3.00 -4.43 6.27
C PHE A 51 -4.05 -5.02 7.20
N LYS A 52 -4.13 -4.47 8.42
CA LYS A 52 -5.05 -4.93 9.47
C LYS A 52 -6.51 -4.75 9.01
N PRO A 53 -7.29 -5.83 8.92
CA PRO A 53 -8.70 -5.77 8.56
C PRO A 53 -9.58 -5.42 9.78
N PRO A 54 -10.89 -5.21 9.58
CA PRO A 54 -11.90 -5.41 10.61
C PRO A 54 -11.82 -6.79 11.26
N GLN A 55 -12.58 -7.03 12.34
CA GLN A 55 -12.67 -8.37 12.92
C GLN A 55 -13.19 -9.40 11.89
N ASP A 56 -12.76 -10.64 12.08
CA ASP A 56 -13.22 -11.85 11.36
C ASP A 56 -13.20 -11.79 9.83
N SER A 57 -12.28 -10.99 9.27
CA SER A 57 -12.05 -10.87 7.81
C SER A 57 -10.56 -11.05 7.46
N PRO A 58 -10.22 -11.50 6.23
CA PRO A 58 -8.83 -11.69 5.82
C PRO A 58 -8.12 -10.34 5.65
N PRO A 59 -6.79 -10.26 5.88
CA PRO A 59 -6.04 -9.01 5.69
C PRO A 59 -6.27 -8.36 4.33
N PHE A 60 -6.48 -7.04 4.34
CA PHE A 60 -6.55 -6.24 3.12
C PHE A 60 -5.20 -6.23 2.42
N ILE A 61 -5.21 -6.13 1.09
CA ILE A 61 -4.00 -6.04 0.27
C ILE A 61 -3.96 -4.63 -0.31
N GLY A 62 -2.85 -3.92 -0.19
CA GLY A 62 -2.72 -2.55 -0.70
C GLY A 62 -1.32 -2.24 -1.22
N ILE A 63 -1.22 -1.24 -2.11
CA ILE A 63 0.04 -0.66 -2.58
C ILE A 63 0.21 0.75 -2.03
N ILE A 64 1.38 1.02 -1.46
CA ILE A 64 1.68 2.32 -0.84
C ILE A 64 1.98 3.34 -1.94
N ARG A 65 1.17 4.39 -2.05
CA ARG A 65 1.34 5.49 -3.01
C ARG A 65 2.13 6.66 -2.45
N LYS A 66 2.05 6.90 -1.14
CA LYS A 66 2.75 7.98 -0.43
C LYS A 66 3.13 7.52 0.97
N LEU A 67 4.28 7.98 1.45
CA LEU A 67 4.66 7.99 2.86
C LEU A 67 4.56 9.44 3.35
N THR A 68 3.90 9.68 4.48
CA THR A 68 3.97 10.98 5.18
C THR A 68 4.63 10.78 6.53
N PHE A 69 5.71 11.50 6.78
CA PHE A 69 6.29 11.66 8.10
C PHE A 69 5.92 13.07 8.55
N ASP A 70 4.94 13.16 9.44
CA ASP A 70 4.60 14.39 10.15
C ASP A 70 5.58 14.59 11.33
N LYS A 71 5.18 15.32 12.37
CA LYS A 71 6.00 15.56 13.57
C LYS A 71 5.67 14.59 14.72
N GLU A 72 4.86 13.57 14.45
CA GLU A 72 4.39 12.58 15.42
C GLU A 72 5.15 11.25 15.19
N GLU A 73 5.12 10.33 16.17
CA GLU A 73 5.87 9.07 16.07
C GLU A 73 5.23 8.04 15.11
N ASN A 74 4.05 8.33 14.53
CA ASN A 74 3.22 7.37 13.79
C ASN A 74 2.96 7.82 12.33
N PRO A 75 3.92 7.62 11.39
CA PRO A 75 3.79 8.08 10.02
C PRO A 75 2.55 7.51 9.30
N SER A 76 1.98 8.30 8.39
CA SER A 76 0.83 7.91 7.56
C SER A 76 1.25 7.29 6.23
N LEU A 77 0.36 6.45 5.70
CA LEU A 77 0.45 5.79 4.42
C LEU A 77 -0.76 6.19 3.58
N GLU A 78 -0.54 6.70 2.37
CA GLU A 78 -1.60 6.72 1.35
C GLU A 78 -1.57 5.38 0.62
N VAL A 79 -2.67 4.64 0.61
CA VAL A 79 -2.73 3.27 0.11
C VAL A 79 -3.86 3.09 -0.89
N ASN A 80 -3.53 2.52 -2.06
CA ASN A 80 -4.53 2.05 -3.02
C ASN A 80 -4.79 0.56 -2.82
N TRP A 81 -6.06 0.17 -2.79
CA TRP A 81 -6.47 -1.18 -2.41
C TRP A 81 -6.54 -2.18 -3.58
N PHE A 82 -6.35 -3.46 -3.26
CA PHE A 82 -6.70 -4.58 -4.11
C PHE A 82 -7.81 -5.41 -3.47
N TYR A 83 -8.80 -5.77 -4.28
CA TYR A 83 -9.96 -6.58 -3.89
C TYR A 83 -9.72 -8.05 -4.25
N ARG A 84 -10.25 -8.97 -3.45
CA ARG A 84 -10.32 -10.41 -3.79
C ARG A 84 -11.60 -10.67 -4.62
N PRO A 85 -11.72 -11.81 -5.33
CA PRO A 85 -12.93 -12.12 -6.11
C PRO A 85 -14.23 -12.07 -5.28
N ALA A 86 -14.16 -12.43 -3.98
CA ALA A 86 -15.29 -12.40 -3.05
C ALA A 86 -15.69 -10.99 -2.57
N ASP A 87 -14.82 -9.99 -2.73
CA ASP A 87 -15.04 -8.62 -2.24
C ASP A 87 -15.69 -7.71 -3.32
N LEU A 88 -15.86 -8.22 -4.54
CA LEU A 88 -16.35 -7.46 -5.70
C LEU A 88 -17.88 -7.30 -5.68
N LYS A 89 -18.36 -6.06 -5.74
CA LYS A 89 -19.81 -5.75 -5.76
C LYS A 89 -20.32 -5.51 -7.20
N LEU A 90 -20.06 -6.46 -8.10
CA LEU A 90 -20.44 -6.30 -9.51
C LEU A 90 -21.96 -6.36 -9.72
N ASN A 91 -22.41 -5.87 -10.87
CA ASN A 91 -23.80 -5.97 -11.31
C ASN A 91 -24.30 -7.42 -11.31
N LYS A 92 -25.56 -7.62 -10.90
CA LYS A 92 -26.18 -8.94 -10.70
C LYS A 92 -26.08 -9.81 -11.98
N GLY A 93 -25.60 -11.04 -11.82
CA GLY A 93 -25.44 -12.02 -12.90
C GLY A 93 -24.04 -12.08 -13.51
N ILE A 94 -23.12 -11.15 -13.18
CA ILE A 94 -21.72 -11.25 -13.62
C ILE A 94 -20.98 -12.27 -12.74
N VAL A 95 -20.66 -13.43 -13.31
CA VAL A 95 -19.74 -14.40 -12.70
C VAL A 95 -18.30 -13.97 -12.98
N VAL A 96 -17.48 -13.83 -11.93
CA VAL A 96 -16.05 -13.51 -12.08
C VAL A 96 -15.22 -14.78 -12.00
N GLU A 97 -14.88 -15.33 -13.16
CA GLU A 97 -13.77 -16.27 -13.25
C GLU A 97 -12.47 -15.53 -12.89
N ALA A 98 -11.73 -16.07 -11.93
CA ALA A 98 -10.50 -15.52 -11.39
C ALA A 98 -9.49 -16.65 -11.15
N ALA A 99 -8.23 -16.41 -11.51
CA ALA A 99 -7.17 -17.38 -11.28
C ALA A 99 -6.84 -17.53 -9.78
N PRO A 100 -6.22 -18.63 -9.34
CA PRO A 100 -5.67 -18.74 -7.99
C PRO A 100 -4.77 -17.55 -7.65
N ASN A 101 -4.98 -16.96 -6.48
CA ASN A 101 -4.32 -15.74 -5.99
C ASN A 101 -4.53 -14.49 -6.87
N GLU A 102 -5.52 -14.44 -7.78
CA GLU A 102 -5.86 -13.23 -8.51
C GLU A 102 -6.53 -12.19 -7.61
N VAL A 103 -6.14 -10.92 -7.78
CA VAL A 103 -6.65 -9.75 -7.06
C VAL A 103 -6.85 -8.59 -8.04
N PHE A 104 -7.70 -7.64 -7.67
CA PHE A 104 -8.16 -6.56 -8.55
C PHE A 104 -7.73 -5.20 -7.99
N TYR A 105 -6.80 -4.52 -8.65
CA TYR A 105 -6.36 -3.18 -8.27
C TYR A 105 -7.51 -2.16 -8.37
N SER A 106 -7.56 -1.15 -7.50
CA SER A 106 -8.58 -0.10 -7.54
C SER A 106 -8.04 1.29 -7.23
N PHE A 107 -8.81 2.34 -7.59
CA PHE A 107 -8.53 3.73 -7.22
C PHE A 107 -9.03 4.08 -5.83
N HIS A 108 -9.78 3.19 -5.18
CA HIS A 108 -10.12 3.33 -3.77
C HIS A 108 -8.83 3.51 -2.96
N LYS A 109 -8.74 4.66 -2.29
CA LYS A 109 -7.51 5.22 -1.74
C LYS A 109 -7.79 5.81 -0.37
N ASP A 110 -7.23 5.19 0.66
CA ASP A 110 -7.32 5.68 2.04
C ASP A 110 -5.97 6.25 2.51
N GLU A 111 -6.04 7.13 3.52
CA GLU A 111 -4.89 7.47 4.35
C GLU A 111 -5.00 6.73 5.69
N ILE A 112 -3.97 5.96 6.05
CA ILE A 112 -3.96 5.09 7.23
C ILE A 112 -2.63 5.21 7.99
N HIS A 113 -2.64 5.01 9.31
CA HIS A 113 -1.39 4.96 10.08
C HIS A 113 -0.56 3.72 9.70
N ALA A 114 0.77 3.86 9.67
CA ALA A 114 1.69 2.76 9.39
C ALA A 114 1.59 1.59 10.38
N ALA A 115 1.08 1.82 11.59
CA ALA A 115 0.76 0.79 12.58
C ALA A 115 -0.24 -0.27 12.06
N SER A 116 -1.09 0.07 11.09
CA SER A 116 -2.02 -0.87 10.43
C SER A 116 -1.34 -1.82 9.46
N LEU A 117 -0.06 -1.63 9.11
CA LEU A 117 0.68 -2.53 8.22
C LEU A 117 1.07 -3.81 8.98
N LEU A 118 0.62 -4.96 8.48
CA LEU A 118 0.94 -6.27 9.05
C LEU A 118 2.23 -6.85 8.46
N HIS A 119 2.31 -6.99 7.14
CA HIS A 119 3.46 -7.66 6.49
C HIS A 119 3.61 -7.23 5.03
N PRO A 120 4.83 -6.98 4.50
CA PRO A 120 5.03 -6.73 3.08
C PRO A 120 4.72 -7.98 2.25
N CYS A 121 4.10 -7.81 1.09
CA CYS A 121 3.70 -8.87 0.17
C CYS A 121 4.12 -8.57 -1.28
N LYS A 122 3.85 -9.49 -2.20
CA LYS A 122 4.13 -9.32 -3.64
C LYS A 122 2.83 -9.38 -4.43
N VAL A 123 2.68 -8.46 -5.38
CA VAL A 123 1.63 -8.49 -6.42
C VAL A 123 2.31 -8.39 -7.78
N ALA A 124 2.12 -9.38 -8.64
CA ALA A 124 2.62 -9.40 -10.00
C ALA A 124 1.58 -8.79 -10.95
N PHE A 125 1.94 -7.74 -11.67
CA PHE A 125 1.06 -7.08 -12.63
C PHE A 125 1.25 -7.71 -14.01
N LEU A 126 0.30 -8.57 -14.41
CA LEU A 126 0.42 -9.41 -15.60
C LEU A 126 -0.58 -8.98 -16.69
N ARG A 127 -0.16 -9.09 -17.95
CA ARG A 127 -1.05 -8.90 -19.11
C ARG A 127 -2.04 -10.06 -19.21
N LYS A 128 -3.13 -9.86 -19.96
CA LYS A 128 -4.06 -10.94 -20.33
C LYS A 128 -3.28 -12.11 -20.98
N SER A 129 -3.67 -13.33 -20.65
CA SER A 129 -3.00 -14.58 -21.08
C SER A 129 -1.55 -14.78 -20.62
N VAL A 130 -1.03 -13.95 -19.71
CA VAL A 130 0.26 -14.21 -19.05
C VAL A 130 0.01 -14.89 -17.69
N GLU A 131 0.70 -15.99 -17.46
CA GLU A 131 0.69 -16.74 -16.19
C GLU A 131 1.87 -16.36 -15.29
N LEU A 132 1.73 -16.64 -14.00
CA LEU A 132 2.81 -16.45 -13.03
C LEU A 132 3.72 -17.69 -13.06
N PRO A 133 5.05 -17.56 -13.27
CA PRO A 133 5.95 -18.70 -13.22
C PRO A 133 5.86 -19.48 -11.91
N SER A 134 5.96 -20.81 -12.01
CA SER A 134 5.87 -21.71 -10.87
C SER A 134 6.97 -21.43 -9.82
N GLY A 135 6.64 -21.63 -8.54
CA GLY A 135 7.52 -21.31 -7.42
C GLY A 135 7.49 -19.84 -6.97
N ILE A 136 6.89 -18.91 -7.71
CA ILE A 136 6.71 -17.52 -7.26
C ILE A 136 5.50 -17.41 -6.34
N SER A 137 5.74 -17.17 -5.04
CA SER A 137 4.68 -16.77 -4.10
C SER A 137 4.38 -15.27 -4.23
N ALA A 138 3.30 -14.96 -4.94
CA ALA A 138 2.75 -13.60 -5.12
C ALA A 138 1.25 -13.67 -5.43
N PHE A 139 0.53 -12.58 -5.18
CA PHE A 139 -0.77 -12.33 -5.80
C PHE A 139 -0.60 -11.93 -7.27
N VAL A 140 -1.63 -12.11 -8.08
CA VAL A 140 -1.62 -11.74 -9.50
C VAL A 140 -2.67 -10.67 -9.77
N CYS A 141 -2.30 -9.56 -10.39
CA CYS A 141 -3.22 -8.51 -10.81
C CYS A 141 -3.21 -8.42 -12.34
N ARG A 142 -4.34 -8.74 -12.99
CA ARG A 142 -4.54 -8.58 -14.46
C ARG A 142 -5.60 -7.54 -14.81
N ARG A 143 -6.47 -7.24 -13.85
CA ARG A 143 -7.71 -6.49 -14.00
C ARG A 143 -7.82 -5.43 -12.90
N VAL A 144 -8.54 -4.37 -13.21
CA VAL A 144 -8.87 -3.28 -12.30
C VAL A 144 -10.33 -3.40 -11.91
N TYR A 145 -10.63 -3.20 -10.62
CA TYR A 145 -11.98 -2.99 -10.12
C TYR A 145 -12.29 -1.50 -10.04
N ASP A 146 -13.16 -1.08 -10.95
CA ASP A 146 -13.78 0.23 -11.04
C ASP A 146 -15.03 0.19 -10.14
N ILE A 147 -14.91 0.74 -8.92
CA ILE A 147 -15.96 0.65 -7.89
C ILE A 147 -17.16 1.53 -8.26
N ASP A 148 -16.90 2.75 -8.75
CA ASP A 148 -17.94 3.72 -9.09
C ASP A 148 -18.88 3.18 -10.18
N ASN A 149 -18.33 2.45 -11.16
CA ASN A 149 -19.10 1.80 -12.23
C ASN A 149 -19.40 0.31 -11.95
N ASN A 150 -19.00 -0.23 -10.79
CA ASN A 150 -19.12 -1.63 -10.38
C ASN A 150 -18.74 -2.65 -11.48
N CYS A 151 -17.58 -2.44 -12.11
CA CYS A 151 -17.14 -3.24 -13.26
C CYS A 151 -15.63 -3.59 -13.23
N LEU A 152 -15.23 -4.55 -14.06
CA LEU A 152 -13.84 -4.96 -14.24
C LEU A 152 -13.31 -4.54 -15.61
N ARG A 153 -12.11 -3.95 -15.64
CA ARG A 153 -11.38 -3.55 -16.86
C ARG A 153 -10.02 -4.26 -16.90
N TRP A 154 -9.41 -4.47 -18.06
CA TRP A 154 -8.08 -5.09 -18.14
C TRP A 154 -6.97 -4.03 -18.01
N LEU A 155 -5.85 -4.40 -17.39
CA LEU A 155 -4.65 -3.54 -17.34
C LEU A 155 -4.06 -3.23 -18.73
N THR A 156 -4.45 -3.99 -19.76
CA THR A 156 -4.06 -3.77 -21.15
C THR A 156 -4.94 -2.77 -21.89
N ASP A 157 -6.02 -2.30 -21.28
CA ASP A 157 -6.92 -1.33 -21.90
C ASP A 157 -6.24 0.06 -21.89
N LYS A 158 -6.30 0.78 -23.02
CA LYS A 158 -5.36 1.88 -23.34
C LYS A 158 -5.33 3.01 -22.31
N ASP A 159 -6.47 3.30 -21.69
CA ASP A 159 -6.68 4.45 -20.82
C ASP A 159 -5.92 4.35 -19.49
N TYR A 160 -5.41 3.15 -19.17
CA TYR A 160 -4.96 2.78 -17.83
C TYR A 160 -3.45 2.73 -17.63
N ILE A 161 -2.72 2.35 -18.69
CA ILE A 161 -1.26 2.19 -18.66
C ILE A 161 -0.58 3.56 -18.47
N ASN A 162 -1.21 4.63 -18.97
CA ASN A 162 -0.59 5.93 -19.17
C ASN A 162 -0.34 6.73 -17.87
N VAL A 163 -1.28 6.74 -16.92
CA VAL A 163 -1.35 7.83 -15.91
C VAL A 163 -1.02 7.43 -14.46
N SER A 164 -1.15 6.14 -14.07
CA SER A 164 -1.08 5.74 -12.64
C SER A 164 -0.30 4.46 -12.31
N LEU A 165 -0.15 3.54 -13.28
CA LEU A 165 0.49 2.23 -13.08
C LEU A 165 1.96 2.18 -13.55
N HIS A 166 2.48 3.22 -14.18
CA HIS A 166 3.85 3.26 -14.72
C HIS A 166 4.95 2.99 -13.66
N PHE A 167 4.72 3.35 -12.39
CA PHE A 167 5.62 3.06 -11.27
C PHE A 167 5.42 1.69 -10.60
N VAL A 168 4.51 0.85 -11.13
CA VAL A 168 3.94 -0.32 -10.42
C VAL A 168 4.09 -1.62 -11.21
N ILE A 169 4.31 -1.56 -12.53
CA ILE A 169 4.41 -2.75 -13.39
C ILE A 169 5.76 -3.45 -13.17
N PHE A 170 5.76 -4.43 -12.26
CA PHE A 170 6.77 -5.48 -12.22
C PHE A 170 6.50 -6.52 -13.31
N SER A 171 7.01 -6.27 -14.51
CA SER A 171 7.14 -7.29 -15.55
C SER A 171 8.03 -8.43 -15.04
N ILE A 172 7.50 -9.65 -15.00
CA ILE A 172 8.31 -10.86 -14.83
C ILE A 172 8.70 -11.30 -16.24
N ASP A 173 9.80 -10.75 -16.75
CA ASP A 173 10.32 -11.16 -18.05
C ASP A 173 10.80 -12.62 -17.99
N SER A 174 10.31 -13.41 -18.93
CA SER A 174 10.52 -14.85 -18.97
C SER A 174 11.86 -15.23 -19.60
N GLY A 175 12.97 -14.78 -18.98
CA GLY A 175 14.31 -15.16 -19.42
C GLY A 175 15.45 -14.50 -18.63
N THR A 176 16.48 -15.30 -18.35
CA THR A 176 17.80 -14.92 -17.79
C THR A 176 17.85 -14.22 -16.43
N ALA A 177 18.68 -14.76 -15.53
CA ALA A 177 19.04 -14.12 -14.27
C ALA A 177 20.03 -12.96 -14.52
N GLY A 178 19.52 -11.73 -14.62
CA GLY A 178 20.33 -10.52 -14.77
C GLY A 178 19.48 -9.26 -14.60
N ARG A 179 19.94 -8.31 -13.77
CA ARG A 179 19.20 -7.08 -13.45
C ARG A 179 18.88 -6.27 -14.72
N SER A 180 17.59 -6.02 -14.98
CA SER A 180 17.16 -4.70 -15.43
C SER A 180 15.71 -4.44 -15.02
N LEU A 181 15.41 -3.19 -14.65
CA LEU A 181 14.05 -2.66 -14.68
C LEU A 181 13.88 -1.96 -16.02
N GLN A 182 12.96 -2.41 -16.85
CA GLN A 182 12.53 -1.64 -18.01
C GLN A 182 11.06 -1.25 -17.87
N ALA A 183 10.81 0.06 -17.88
CA ALA A 183 9.49 0.58 -18.16
C ALA A 183 9.11 0.21 -19.59
N ILE A 184 7.90 -0.32 -19.77
CA ILE A 184 7.35 -0.59 -21.10
C ILE A 184 7.06 0.77 -21.77
N ARG A 185 7.76 1.05 -22.87
CA ARG A 185 7.49 2.17 -23.78
C ARG A 185 6.42 1.80 -24.81
#